data_AF-A0A1H3F2G3-F1
#
_entry.id   AF-A0A1H3F2G3-F1
#
_cell.length_a   1.000
_cell.length_b   1.000
_cell.length_c   1.000
_cell.angle_alpha   90.00
_cell.angle_beta   90.00
_cell.angle_gamma   90.00
#
_symmetry.space_group_name_H-M   'P 1'
#
loop_
_entity.id
_entity.type
_entity.pdbx_description
1 polymer ?
#
loop_
_entity_poly.entity_id
_entity_poly.type
_entity_poly.pdbx_seq_one_letter_code
_entity_poly.pdbx_strand_id
1 'polypeptide(L)'
;MPVRGDPGAGTHPNTMEGKFIIVIALLVAIGGGVAVVGGDLLPGGDGASAEPFPTQTATATPSTETATDGNGTTATATPRPPFGFAIENIENCGQTCRDVTSTLRNQQDTTAEDVTVYTRIFAGQGTDGDVVWQGNESVGTLGAGESYTTTRQVELSFSEALKIQNDDGWITVQTTVETADQTVTFSDERQVA
;
A
#
# COMPACT_ATOMS: atom_id res chain seq x y z
N MET A 1 23.96 53.29 -24.30
CA MET A 1 24.98 52.29 -23.89
C MET A 1 24.25 51.23 -23.05
N PRO A 2 24.58 49.94 -23.21
CA PRO A 2 23.65 48.96 -23.73
C PRO A 2 23.14 47.90 -22.72
N VAL A 3 21.93 47.41 -23.03
CA VAL A 3 21.42 46.00 -23.04
C VAL A 3 21.73 45.07 -21.86
N ARG A 4 20.63 44.59 -21.25
CA ARG A 4 20.26 43.18 -20.90
C ARG A 4 19.27 43.26 -19.73
N GLY A 5 17.98 42.92 -19.80
CA GLY A 5 17.30 41.96 -20.67
C GLY A 5 17.63 40.55 -20.19
N ASP A 6 16.87 40.01 -19.23
CA ASP A 6 16.58 38.58 -19.01
C ASP A 6 15.62 38.39 -17.81
N PRO A 7 14.94 37.23 -17.63
CA PRO A 7 13.63 36.95 -18.23
C PRO A 7 12.72 36.12 -17.28
N GLY A 8 11.63 35.56 -17.84
CA GLY A 8 11.02 34.33 -17.34
C GLY A 8 10.00 34.55 -16.22
N ALA A 9 8.69 34.53 -16.46
CA ALA A 9 7.95 33.34 -16.91
C ALA A 9 8.54 32.07 -16.29
N GLY A 10 7.88 31.57 -15.26
CA GLY A 10 8.33 30.37 -14.58
C GLY A 10 7.40 30.02 -13.44
N THR A 11 6.18 29.68 -13.82
CA THR A 11 5.40 28.61 -13.21
C THR A 11 5.25 28.68 -11.70
N HIS A 12 4.01 28.91 -11.27
CA HIS A 12 3.52 28.43 -9.99
C HIS A 12 4.28 27.16 -9.62
N PRO A 13 5.07 27.11 -8.52
CA PRO A 13 5.37 25.82 -7.96
C PRO A 13 4.00 25.30 -7.59
N ASN A 14 3.47 24.41 -8.44
CA ASN A 14 2.38 23.53 -8.09
C ASN A 14 2.79 23.04 -6.72
N THR A 15 2.09 23.56 -5.71
CA THR A 15 2.17 23.02 -4.36
C THR A 15 1.66 21.62 -4.58
N MET A 16 2.58 20.71 -4.84
CA MET A 16 2.33 19.30 -4.97
C MET A 16 2.13 18.87 -3.52
N GLU A 17 0.99 19.30 -2.97
CA GLU A 17 0.32 18.59 -1.92
C GLU A 17 0.32 17.15 -2.42
N GLY A 18 1.09 16.28 -1.77
CA GLY A 18 1.11 14.85 -2.06
C GLY A 18 -0.21 14.20 -1.65
N LYS A 19 -1.35 14.81 -1.98
CA LYS A 19 -2.61 14.14 -2.20
C LYS A 19 -2.48 13.50 -3.58
N PHE A 20 -1.98 12.27 -3.61
CA PHE A 20 -2.18 11.41 -4.76
C PHE A 20 -3.67 11.08 -4.82
N ILE A 21 -4.47 11.98 -5.39
CA ILE A 21 -5.84 11.68 -5.80
C ILE A 21 -5.70 10.77 -7.01
N ILE A 22 -5.61 9.47 -6.76
CA ILE A 22 -5.72 8.46 -7.81
C ILE A 22 -7.20 8.35 -8.15
N VAL A 23 -7.67 9.18 -9.09
CA VAL A 23 -8.98 9.03 -9.73
C VAL A 23 -8.90 7.86 -10.70
N ILE A 24 -9.07 6.63 -10.22
CA ILE A 24 -9.30 5.49 -11.12
C ILE A 24 -10.78 5.49 -11.47
N ALA A 25 -11.12 6.13 -12.59
CA ALA A 25 -12.40 5.97 -13.24
C ALA A 25 -12.45 4.57 -13.88
N LEU A 26 -13.06 3.62 -13.19
CA LEU A 26 -13.19 2.25 -13.68
C LEU A 26 -14.39 2.16 -14.63
N LEU A 27 -14.11 2.17 -15.93
CA LEU A 27 -15.11 1.90 -16.97
C LEU A 27 -15.46 0.40 -16.96
N VAL A 28 -16.61 0.06 -16.38
CA VAL A 28 -17.17 -1.29 -16.41
C VAL A 28 -17.66 -1.61 -17.82
N ALA A 29 -16.84 -2.30 -18.60
CA ALA A 29 -17.28 -2.93 -19.85
C ALA A 29 -17.90 -4.30 -19.55
N ILE A 30 -19.23 -4.33 -19.42
CA ILE A 30 -20.00 -5.58 -19.32
C ILE A 30 -20.02 -6.22 -20.72
N GLY A 31 -19.20 -7.25 -20.93
CA GLY A 31 -19.24 -8.11 -22.11
C GLY A 31 -19.33 -9.57 -21.69
N GLY A 32 -20.53 -10.14 -21.75
CA GLY A 32 -20.81 -11.51 -21.29
C GLY A 32 -20.37 -12.61 -22.25
N GLY A 33 -20.28 -13.84 -21.73
CA GLY A 33 -20.41 -15.05 -22.55
C GLY A 33 -19.68 -16.32 -22.09
N VAL A 34 -20.44 -17.20 -21.43
CA VAL A 34 -20.50 -18.68 -21.59
C VAL A 34 -19.42 -19.63 -20.98
N ALA A 35 -19.96 -20.48 -20.09
CA ALA A 35 -19.62 -21.80 -19.52
C ALA A 35 -18.59 -22.74 -20.18
N VAL A 36 -17.90 -23.59 -19.36
CA VAL A 36 -18.10 -25.07 -19.27
C VAL A 36 -17.29 -25.77 -18.12
N VAL A 37 -18.03 -26.53 -17.30
CA VAL A 37 -17.86 -27.89 -16.70
C VAL A 37 -16.47 -28.52 -16.39
N GLY A 38 -16.26 -28.88 -15.12
CA GLY A 38 -15.94 -30.26 -14.66
C GLY A 38 -14.48 -30.66 -14.38
N GLY A 39 -14.19 -31.15 -13.16
CA GLY A 39 -12.94 -31.88 -12.87
C GLY A 39 -12.64 -32.08 -11.38
N ASP A 40 -12.61 -33.34 -10.96
CA ASP A 40 -12.53 -33.89 -9.60
C ASP A 40 -11.10 -33.88 -8.99
N LEU A 41 -11.02 -33.98 -7.66
CA LEU A 41 -9.92 -34.51 -6.81
C LEU A 41 -8.72 -33.63 -6.41
N LEU A 42 -8.75 -33.34 -5.10
CA LEU A 42 -7.71 -32.85 -4.19
C LEU A 42 -6.34 -33.55 -4.36
N PRO A 43 -5.25 -32.79 -4.21
CA PRO A 43 -4.06 -33.26 -3.52
C PRO A 43 -3.87 -32.47 -2.22
N GLY A 44 -3.66 -33.22 -1.12
CA GLY A 44 -3.27 -32.67 0.17
C GLY A 44 -2.01 -31.82 0.05
N GLY A 45 -2.05 -30.64 0.67
CA GLY A 45 -0.90 -29.76 0.81
C GLY A 45 -0.31 -29.90 2.20
N ASP A 46 0.89 -30.47 2.26
CA ASP A 46 1.74 -30.55 3.43
C ASP A 46 1.95 -29.17 4.06
N GLY A 47 2.02 -29.15 5.39
CA GLY A 47 2.21 -27.94 6.19
C GLY A 47 3.50 -27.22 5.80
N ALA A 48 3.36 -26.19 4.97
CA ALA A 48 4.30 -25.10 4.94
C ALA A 48 4.15 -24.38 6.29
N SER A 49 5.21 -24.40 7.10
CA SER A 49 5.37 -23.48 8.21
C SER A 49 5.29 -22.08 7.64
N ALA A 50 4.08 -21.53 7.57
CA ALA A 50 3.87 -20.13 7.24
C ALA A 50 4.52 -19.34 8.36
N GLU A 51 5.53 -18.55 8.01
CA GLU A 51 6.09 -17.55 8.90
C GLU A 51 4.90 -16.74 9.47
N PRO A 52 4.85 -16.53 10.80
CA PRO A 52 3.70 -15.91 11.42
C PRO A 52 3.50 -14.51 10.85
N PHE A 53 2.42 -14.35 10.10
CA PHE A 53 1.99 -13.08 9.53
C PHE A 53 1.65 -12.12 10.69
N PRO A 54 2.33 -10.97 10.85
CA PRO A 54 2.22 -10.13 12.04
C PRO A 54 0.79 -9.58 12.19
N THR A 55 0.19 -9.77 13.37
CA THR A 55 -1.16 -9.27 13.71
C THR A 55 -0.98 -8.16 14.75
N GLN A 56 -0.99 -6.89 14.34
CA GLN A 56 -0.79 -5.80 15.28
C GLN A 56 -2.11 -5.42 15.98
N THR A 57 -2.16 -5.61 17.30
CA THR A 57 -3.13 -4.95 18.19
C THR A 57 -2.54 -3.60 18.59
N ALA A 58 -3.19 -2.50 18.23
CA ALA A 58 -2.74 -1.15 18.57
C ALA A 58 -2.76 -0.94 20.09
N THR A 59 -1.59 -0.80 20.72
CA THR A 59 -1.47 -0.35 22.10
C THR A 59 -1.44 1.18 22.10
N ALA A 60 -2.53 1.82 22.50
CA ALA A 60 -2.57 3.26 22.71
C ALA A 60 -1.90 3.61 24.04
N THR A 61 -0.72 4.23 23.98
CA THR A 61 -0.07 4.86 25.14
C THR A 61 -0.66 6.26 25.34
N PRO A 62 -1.33 6.57 26.47
CA PRO A 62 -1.78 7.93 26.73
C PRO A 62 -0.60 8.79 27.22
N SER A 63 -0.04 9.61 26.34
CA SER A 63 0.89 10.66 26.75
C SER A 63 0.09 11.81 27.37
N THR A 64 0.27 11.99 28.68
CA THR A 64 -0.18 13.17 29.42
C THR A 64 0.76 14.33 29.08
N GLU A 65 0.26 15.42 28.50
CA GLU A 65 1.04 16.64 28.38
C GLU A 65 0.32 17.87 28.94
N THR A 66 1.01 18.45 29.92
CA THR A 66 0.72 19.65 30.69
C THR A 66 0.73 20.90 29.81
N ALA A 67 -0.28 21.75 29.97
CA ALA A 67 -0.35 23.06 29.34
C ALA A 67 0.81 23.97 29.79
N THR A 68 1.53 24.57 28.86
CA THR A 68 2.34 25.78 29.11
C THR A 68 2.32 26.66 27.86
N ASP A 69 1.79 27.87 28.05
CA ASP A 69 1.72 28.94 27.04
C ASP A 69 3.12 29.42 26.65
N GLY A 70 3.38 29.46 25.33
CA GLY A 70 4.63 29.96 24.78
C GLY A 70 4.53 30.19 23.27
N ASN A 71 4.12 31.39 22.88
CA ASN A 71 4.00 31.85 21.50
C ASN A 71 5.36 31.83 20.78
N GLY A 72 5.59 30.75 20.03
CA GLY A 72 6.63 30.62 19.01
C GLY A 72 6.23 29.50 18.06
N THR A 73 5.73 29.84 16.87
CA THR A 73 5.35 28.86 15.84
C THR A 73 6.62 28.25 15.24
N THR A 74 7.26 27.34 15.96
CA THR A 74 8.16 26.35 15.36
C THR A 74 7.27 25.36 14.64
N ALA A 75 7.30 25.36 13.31
CA ALA A 75 6.66 24.31 12.54
C ALA A 75 7.32 22.98 12.92
N THR A 76 6.64 22.18 13.73
CA THR A 76 7.06 20.81 14.03
C THR A 76 6.99 20.04 12.71
N ALA A 77 8.16 19.70 12.15
CA ALA A 77 8.22 18.81 11.01
C ALA A 77 7.67 17.45 11.46
N THR A 78 6.62 16.97 10.79
CA THR A 78 6.15 15.60 11.01
C THR A 78 7.30 14.64 10.70
N PRO A 79 7.65 13.72 11.61
CA PRO A 79 8.68 12.73 11.34
C PRO A 79 8.36 11.98 10.04
N ARG A 80 9.35 11.90 9.14
CA ARG A 80 9.22 11.12 7.92
C ARG A 80 9.18 9.62 8.28
N PRO A 81 8.25 8.83 7.74
CA PRO A 81 8.26 7.38 7.93
C PRO A 81 9.58 6.77 7.46
N PRO A 82 10.09 5.74 8.15
CA PRO A 82 11.36 5.08 7.81
C PRO A 82 11.38 4.46 6.42
N PHE A 83 10.22 4.01 5.93
CA PHE A 83 10.03 3.46 4.59
C PHE A 83 9.00 4.25 3.82
N GLY A 84 9.18 4.34 2.51
CA GLY A 84 8.18 4.85 1.57
C GLY A 84 7.63 3.70 0.75
N PHE A 85 6.32 3.61 0.63
CA PHE A 85 5.66 2.62 -0.22
C PHE A 85 4.81 3.33 -1.26
N ALA A 86 4.97 2.97 -2.53
CA ALA A 86 4.24 3.55 -3.65
C ALA A 86 3.70 2.45 -4.55
N ILE A 87 2.45 2.61 -5.00
CA ILE A 87 1.88 1.82 -6.09
C ILE A 87 2.12 2.62 -7.37
N GLU A 88 2.88 2.05 -8.30
CA GLU A 88 3.28 2.72 -9.54
C GLU A 88 2.31 2.41 -10.67
N ASN A 89 1.86 1.16 -10.78
CA ASN A 89 1.02 0.70 -11.87
C ASN A 89 0.03 -0.36 -11.40
N ILE A 90 -1.15 -0.37 -12.02
CA ILE A 90 -2.17 -1.41 -11.81
C ILE A 90 -2.71 -1.79 -13.19
N GLU A 91 -2.41 -3.01 -13.62
CA GLU A 91 -2.85 -3.57 -14.89
C GLU A 91 -3.97 -4.58 -14.68
N ASN A 92 -4.88 -4.66 -15.66
CA ASN A 92 -5.94 -5.64 -15.65
C ASN A 92 -5.46 -6.95 -16.28
N CYS A 93 -5.38 -8.02 -15.50
CA CYS A 93 -5.06 -9.37 -15.98
C CYS A 93 -6.29 -10.29 -16.09
N GLY A 94 -7.47 -9.83 -15.66
CA GLY A 94 -8.71 -10.62 -15.68
C GLY A 94 -9.83 -9.99 -14.84
N GLN A 95 -11.02 -10.59 -14.83
CA GLN A 95 -12.18 -9.99 -14.16
C GLN A 95 -11.92 -9.66 -12.69
N THR A 96 -11.28 -10.57 -11.96
CA THR A 96 -10.91 -10.44 -10.53
C THR A 96 -9.40 -10.34 -10.31
N CYS A 97 -8.63 -10.11 -11.37
CA CYS A 97 -7.17 -10.16 -11.37
C CYS A 97 -6.58 -8.78 -11.69
N ARG A 98 -5.63 -8.31 -10.87
CA ARG A 98 -4.81 -7.13 -11.14
C ARG A 98 -3.33 -7.44 -11.00
N ASP A 99 -2.51 -7.00 -11.95
CA ASP A 99 -1.06 -6.99 -11.79
C ASP A 99 -0.65 -5.63 -11.24
N VAL A 100 -0.05 -5.60 -10.05
CA VAL A 100 0.26 -4.38 -9.31
C VAL A 100 1.77 -4.20 -9.21
N THR A 101 2.30 -3.15 -9.83
CA THR A 101 3.70 -2.74 -9.66
C THR A 101 3.80 -1.79 -8.48
N SER A 102 4.67 -2.11 -7.54
CA SER A 102 4.91 -1.32 -6.34
C SER A 102 6.39 -1.15 -6.06
N THR A 103 6.72 -0.05 -5.39
CA THR A 103 8.08 0.30 -4.99
C THR A 103 8.14 0.54 -3.48
N LEU A 104 9.01 -0.21 -2.82
CA LEU A 104 9.44 0.04 -1.45
C LEU A 104 10.75 0.83 -1.49
N ARG A 105 10.84 1.92 -0.72
CA ARG A 105 12.06 2.71 -0.57
C ARG A 105 12.48 2.81 0.88
N ASN A 106 13.75 2.52 1.17
CA ASN A 106 14.35 2.85 2.46
C ASN A 106 14.62 4.37 2.51
N GLN A 107 13.92 5.09 3.39
CA GLN A 107 14.08 6.54 3.56
C GLN A 107 15.05 6.91 4.68
N GLN A 108 15.66 5.91 5.32
CA GLN A 108 16.67 6.10 6.36
C GLN A 108 18.06 6.33 5.75
N ASP A 109 18.96 6.82 6.59
CA ASP A 109 20.38 6.98 6.27
C ASP A 109 21.20 5.70 6.57
N THR A 110 20.54 4.62 6.97
CA THR A 110 21.13 3.32 7.34
C THR A 110 20.57 2.20 6.48
N THR A 111 21.35 1.13 6.31
CA THR A 111 20.90 -0.11 5.66
C THR A 111 19.84 -0.80 6.51
N ALA A 112 18.80 -1.31 5.87
CA ALA A 112 17.83 -2.21 6.46
C ALA A 112 18.14 -3.65 6.03
N GLU A 113 18.24 -4.56 7.01
CA GLU A 113 18.48 -5.98 6.79
C GLU A 113 17.22 -6.80 7.07
N ASP A 114 17.17 -8.00 6.47
CA ASP A 114 16.05 -8.94 6.58
C ASP A 114 14.67 -8.31 6.27
N VAL A 115 14.65 -7.44 5.27
CA VAL A 115 13.46 -6.72 4.83
C VAL A 115 12.46 -7.68 4.20
N THR A 116 11.30 -7.81 4.83
CA THR A 116 10.15 -8.56 4.32
C THR A 116 8.90 -7.68 4.32
N VAL A 117 8.18 -7.67 3.21
CA VAL A 117 6.94 -6.90 3.05
C VAL A 117 5.76 -7.86 3.07
N TYR A 118 4.85 -7.67 4.01
CA TYR A 118 3.57 -8.35 4.10
C TYR A 118 2.47 -7.41 3.65
N THR A 119 1.57 -7.87 2.79
CA THR A 119 0.38 -7.10 2.41
C THR A 119 -0.87 -7.92 2.64
N ARG A 120 -1.89 -7.29 3.23
CA ARG A 120 -3.24 -7.84 3.39
C ARG A 120 -4.24 -6.86 2.82
N ILE A 121 -5.28 -7.39 2.19
CA ILE A 121 -6.43 -6.61 1.74
C ILE A 121 -7.64 -7.12 2.50
N PHE A 122 -8.32 -6.20 3.18
CA PHE A 122 -9.57 -6.44 3.89
C PHE A 122 -10.73 -5.90 3.07
N ALA A 123 -11.88 -6.58 3.10
CA ALA A 123 -13.13 -6.01 2.62
C ALA A 123 -13.65 -4.97 3.64
N GLY A 124 -14.11 -3.82 3.13
CA GLY A 124 -14.60 -2.71 3.93
C GLY A 124 -13.53 -1.70 4.36
N GLN A 125 -13.96 -0.76 5.19
CA GLN A 125 -13.13 0.28 5.80
C GLN A 125 -12.56 -0.26 7.13
N GLY A 126 -11.28 -0.05 7.36
CA GLY A 126 -10.53 -0.63 8.46
C GLY A 126 -10.14 -2.10 8.26
N THR A 127 -9.55 -2.67 9.31
CA THR A 127 -8.96 -4.03 9.29
C THR A 127 -9.79 -5.05 10.08
N ASP A 128 -11.00 -4.69 10.47
CA ASP A 128 -11.93 -5.58 11.19
C ASP A 128 -12.73 -6.50 10.25
N GLY A 129 -12.69 -6.21 8.95
CA GLY A 129 -13.37 -6.99 7.91
C GLY A 129 -12.64 -8.28 7.54
N ASP A 130 -13.22 -9.00 6.58
CA ASP A 130 -12.64 -10.23 6.06
C ASP A 130 -11.38 -9.96 5.24
N VAL A 131 -10.30 -10.71 5.47
CA VAL A 131 -9.14 -10.73 4.57
C VAL A 131 -9.57 -11.39 3.25
N VAL A 132 -9.46 -10.64 2.16
CA VAL A 132 -9.79 -11.06 0.80
C VAL A 132 -8.56 -11.33 -0.05
N TRP A 133 -7.38 -10.87 0.37
CA TRP A 133 -6.11 -11.23 -0.25
C TRP A 133 -4.96 -11.06 0.73
N GLN A 134 -3.93 -11.89 0.62
CA GLN A 134 -2.68 -11.74 1.36
C GLN A 134 -1.48 -12.15 0.51
N GLY A 135 -0.36 -11.47 0.70
CA GLY A 135 0.89 -11.79 0.04
C GLY A 135 2.08 -11.33 0.86
N ASN A 136 3.24 -11.92 0.59
CA ASN A 136 4.51 -11.45 1.12
C ASN A 136 5.58 -11.41 0.03
N GLU A 137 6.60 -10.57 0.26
CA GLU A 137 7.79 -10.44 -0.57
C GLU A 137 9.02 -10.31 0.32
N SER A 138 10.03 -11.15 0.08
CA SER A 138 11.32 -11.06 0.77
C SER A 138 12.27 -10.21 -0.08
N VAL A 139 12.59 -9.03 0.42
CA VAL A 139 13.47 -8.05 -0.24
C VAL A 139 14.93 -8.30 0.14
N GLY A 140 15.19 -8.81 1.34
CA GLY A 140 16.53 -9.07 1.84
C GLY A 140 17.17 -7.81 2.41
N THR A 141 18.21 -7.29 1.77
CA THR A 141 18.91 -6.08 2.23
C THR A 141 18.52 -4.88 1.36
N LEU A 142 18.20 -3.75 1.99
CA LEU A 142 17.90 -2.50 1.30
C LEU A 142 18.74 -1.36 1.88
N GLY A 143 19.70 -0.87 1.10
CA GLY A 143 20.61 0.20 1.50
C GLY A 143 19.91 1.54 1.77
N ALA A 144 20.65 2.48 2.36
CA ALA A 144 20.14 3.83 2.63
C ALA A 144 19.70 4.52 1.33
N GLY A 145 18.45 4.98 1.27
CA GLY A 145 17.86 5.62 0.09
C GLY A 145 17.49 4.67 -1.05
N GLU A 146 17.85 3.39 -0.99
CA GLU A 146 17.63 2.39 -2.04
C GLU A 146 16.15 2.03 -2.18
N SER A 147 15.77 1.60 -3.38
CA SER A 147 14.40 1.22 -3.72
C SER A 147 14.36 -0.17 -4.33
N TYR A 148 13.32 -0.92 -3.99
CA TYR A 148 13.00 -2.22 -4.54
C TYR A 148 11.63 -2.14 -5.21
N THR A 149 11.57 -2.48 -6.50
CA THR A 149 10.36 -2.45 -7.31
C THR A 149 10.00 -3.86 -7.75
N THR A 150 8.74 -4.25 -7.57
CA THR A 150 8.24 -5.57 -7.98
C THR A 150 6.80 -5.47 -8.47
N THR A 151 6.44 -6.40 -9.37
CA THR A 151 5.07 -6.57 -9.85
C THR A 151 4.48 -7.82 -9.23
N ARG A 152 3.34 -7.69 -8.56
CA ARG A 152 2.61 -8.81 -7.94
C ARG A 152 1.20 -8.93 -8.49
N GLN A 153 0.82 -10.16 -8.79
CA GLN A 153 -0.54 -10.49 -9.18
C GLN A 153 -1.44 -10.58 -7.94
N VAL A 154 -2.46 -9.75 -7.92
CA VAL A 154 -3.54 -9.73 -6.94
C VAL A 154 -4.76 -10.35 -7.62
N GLU A 155 -4.96 -11.64 -7.38
CA GLU A 155 -6.11 -12.38 -7.87
C GLU A 155 -7.07 -12.68 -6.73
N LEU A 156 -8.35 -12.33 -6.94
CA LEU A 156 -9.43 -12.63 -6.02
C LEU A 156 -10.30 -13.75 -6.58
N SER A 157 -10.76 -14.63 -5.70
CA SER A 157 -11.88 -15.52 -6.01
C SER A 157 -13.18 -14.74 -6.17
N PHE A 158 -14.17 -15.34 -6.84
CA PHE A 158 -15.50 -14.74 -6.95
C PHE A 158 -16.15 -14.48 -5.58
N SER A 159 -15.94 -15.37 -4.60
CA SER A 159 -16.42 -15.18 -3.23
C SER A 159 -15.80 -13.97 -2.55
N GLU A 160 -14.49 -13.75 -2.72
CA GLU A 160 -13.78 -12.58 -2.16
C GLU A 160 -14.24 -11.28 -2.84
N ALA A 161 -14.41 -11.30 -4.16
CA ALA A 161 -14.94 -10.16 -4.91
C ALA A 161 -16.38 -9.81 -4.51
N LEU A 162 -17.20 -10.81 -4.12
CA LEU A 162 -18.54 -10.57 -3.59
C LEU A 162 -18.52 -9.95 -2.19
N LYS A 163 -17.56 -10.31 -1.33
CA LYS A 163 -17.40 -9.66 -0.02
C LYS A 163 -17.16 -8.16 -0.17
N ILE A 164 -16.22 -7.80 -1.04
CA ILE A 164 -15.93 -6.39 -1.36
C ILE A 164 -17.18 -5.66 -1.86
N GLN A 165 -17.96 -6.29 -2.75
CA GLN A 165 -19.21 -5.70 -3.23
C GLN A 165 -20.26 -5.51 -2.12
N ASN A 166 -20.33 -6.44 -1.16
CA ASN A 166 -21.23 -6.32 -0.01
C ASN A 166 -20.82 -5.20 0.95
N ASP A 167 -19.53 -4.86 0.99
CA ASP A 167 -18.97 -3.73 1.72
C ASP A 167 -18.89 -2.46 0.84
N ASP A 168 -19.88 -2.24 -0.02
CA ASP A 168 -20.02 -1.07 -0.90
C ASP A 168 -18.81 -0.83 -1.83
N GLY A 169 -18.06 -1.88 -2.15
CA GLY A 169 -16.87 -1.79 -2.98
C GLY A 169 -15.62 -1.30 -2.24
N TRP A 170 -15.67 -1.11 -0.91
CA TRP A 170 -14.53 -0.65 -0.13
C TRP A 170 -13.54 -1.76 0.17
N ILE A 171 -12.27 -1.40 0.17
CA ILE A 171 -11.19 -2.23 0.68
C ILE A 171 -10.25 -1.41 1.55
N THR A 172 -9.58 -2.10 2.47
CA THR A 172 -8.44 -1.58 3.23
C THR A 172 -7.21 -2.41 2.93
N VAL A 173 -6.17 -1.76 2.42
CA VAL A 173 -4.87 -2.38 2.15
C VAL A 173 -3.94 -2.08 3.32
N GLN A 174 -3.51 -3.11 4.03
CA GLN A 174 -2.50 -3.02 5.08
C GLN A 174 -1.17 -3.58 4.58
N THR A 175 -0.14 -2.76 4.55
CA THR A 175 1.23 -3.18 4.19
C THR A 175 2.13 -3.07 5.42
N THR A 176 2.77 -4.16 5.81
CA THR A 176 3.70 -4.22 6.94
C THR A 176 5.10 -4.53 6.40
N VAL A 177 6.02 -3.61 6.64
CA VAL A 177 7.45 -3.79 6.37
C VAL A 177 8.10 -4.23 7.66
N GLU A 178 8.62 -5.44 7.68
CA GLU A 178 9.39 -6.00 8.79
C GLU A 178 10.87 -6.02 8.38
N THR A 179 11.74 -5.67 9.32
CA THR A 179 13.19 -5.75 9.20
C THR A 179 13.77 -6.38 10.46
N ALA A 180 15.08 -6.64 10.48
CA ALA A 180 15.76 -7.13 11.68
C ALA A 180 15.59 -6.22 12.92
N ASP A 181 15.42 -4.91 12.71
CA ASP A 181 15.41 -3.90 13.78
C ASP A 181 14.01 -3.37 14.11
N GLN A 182 13.06 -3.42 13.17
CA GLN A 182 11.76 -2.76 13.34
C GLN A 182 10.65 -3.32 12.44
N THR A 183 9.41 -3.06 12.85
CA THR A 183 8.20 -3.36 12.08
C THR A 183 7.41 -2.07 11.88
N VAL A 184 7.00 -1.80 10.64
CA VAL A 184 6.27 -0.59 10.26
C VAL A 184 5.06 -0.97 9.44
N THR A 185 3.88 -0.51 9.85
CA THR A 185 2.62 -0.79 9.13
C THR A 185 2.03 0.49 8.56
N PHE A 186 1.62 0.39 7.30
CA PHE A 186 0.88 1.37 6.54
C PHE A 186 -0.53 0.82 6.28
N SER A 187 -1.52 1.70 6.22
CA SER A 187 -2.90 1.33 5.88
C SER A 187 -3.49 2.38 4.96
N ASP A 188 -4.18 1.92 3.91
CA ASP A 188 -4.80 2.75 2.89
C ASP A 188 -6.19 2.20 2.56
N GLU A 189 -7.17 3.08 2.49
CA GLU A 189 -8.57 2.72 2.20
C GLU A 189 -8.96 3.25 0.82
N ARG A 190 -9.68 2.43 0.04
CA ARG A 190 -10.13 2.81 -1.29
C ARG A 190 -11.37 2.05 -1.74
N GLN A 191 -12.13 2.66 -2.65
CA GLN A 191 -13.27 2.03 -3.30
C GLN A 191 -12.86 1.48 -4.68
N VAL A 192 -13.24 0.24 -5.00
CA VAL A 192 -12.76 -0.50 -6.18
C VAL A 192 -13.85 -1.19 -7.02
N ALA A 193 -15.12 -1.12 -6.60
CA ALA A 193 -16.27 -1.66 -7.33
C ALA A 193 -17.17 -0.55 -7.88
#